data_AF-A0A3R5WCM8-F1
#
_entry.id   AF-A0A3R5WCM8-F1
#
_cell.length_a   1.000
_cell.length_b   1.000
_cell.length_c   1.000
_cell.angle_alpha   90.00
_cell.angle_beta   90.00
_cell.angle_gamma   90.00
#
_symmetry.space_group_name_H-M   'P 1'
#
loop_
_entity.id
_entity.type
_entity.pdbx_description
1 polymer ?
#
loop_
_entity_poly.entity_id
_entity_poly.type
_entity_poly.pdbx_seq_one_letter_code
_entity_poly.pdbx_strand_id
1 'polypeptide(L)'
;MHKSVSFPFQQSIRCGFQQGMTEKEFIWKTKNEAGNILKYNSAENKEEMSDFIIEFVKGQYPDEVEGVVREGIKTNFESFKAKKRREETGKQEEHNKKMAVYSRLKRKLNNRKKALKEKSSMPEKQKETVIQSMEIQYMSSEQTDSEDEGSFIVRPLPWRNAVIATCDCY
;
A
#
# COMPACT_ATOMS: atom_id res chain seq x y z
N MET A 1 2.69 19.31 -11.90
CA MET A 1 3.82 18.70 -11.19
C MET A 1 3.32 18.15 -9.86
N HIS A 2 3.12 16.83 -9.75
CA HIS A 2 2.85 16.21 -8.45
C HIS A 2 4.16 16.16 -7.67
N LYS A 3 4.32 17.03 -6.66
CA LYS A 3 5.44 16.90 -5.72
C LYS A 3 5.24 15.57 -5.00
N SER A 4 6.15 14.62 -5.22
CA SER A 4 6.19 13.39 -4.44
C SER A 4 6.41 13.79 -2.98
N VAL A 5 5.38 13.59 -2.16
CA VAL A 5 5.41 13.90 -0.74
C VAL A 5 6.56 13.11 -0.09
N SER A 6 7.39 13.79 0.69
CA SER A 6 8.56 13.15 1.31
C SER A 6 8.10 12.05 2.29
N PHE A 7 8.84 10.94 2.35
CA PHE A 7 8.54 9.83 3.27
C PHE A 7 8.45 10.27 4.75
N PRO A 8 9.32 11.17 5.26
CA PRO A 8 9.22 11.70 6.62
C PRO A 8 7.89 12.42 6.91
N PHE A 9 7.34 13.13 5.93
CA PHE A 9 6.08 13.85 6.06
C PHE A 9 4.87 12.90 6.13
N GLN A 10 4.85 11.83 5.34
CA GLN A 10 3.77 10.83 5.45
C GLN A 10 3.78 10.16 6.83
N GLN A 11 4.97 10.00 7.40
CA GLN A 11 5.13 9.44 8.74
C GLN A 11 4.63 10.40 9.82
N SER A 12 4.85 11.73 9.70
CA SER A 12 4.34 12.70 10.68
C SER A 12 2.82 12.75 10.73
N ILE A 13 2.12 12.67 9.59
CA ILE A 13 0.65 12.59 9.54
C ILE A 13 0.17 11.32 10.27
N ARG A 14 0.85 10.19 10.10
CA ARG A 14 0.52 8.94 10.81
C ARG A 14 0.77 9.05 12.31
N CYS A 15 1.87 9.69 12.72
CA CYS A 15 2.17 9.95 14.13
C CYS A 15 1.10 10.85 14.76
N GLY A 16 0.72 11.95 14.11
CA GLY A 16 -0.36 12.81 14.58
C GLY A 16 -1.69 12.07 14.69
N PHE A 17 -2.03 11.23 13.70
CA PHE A 17 -3.21 10.36 13.80
C PHE A 17 -3.16 9.42 15.01
N GLN A 18 -2.03 8.72 15.20
CA GLN A 18 -1.87 7.78 16.30
C GLN A 18 -1.97 8.50 17.64
N GLN A 19 -1.33 9.67 17.77
CA GLN A 19 -1.39 10.51 18.95
C GLN A 19 -2.80 10.99 19.27
N GLY A 20 -3.55 11.44 18.25
CA GLY A 20 -4.95 11.82 18.42
C GLY A 20 -5.82 10.66 18.92
N MET A 21 -5.61 9.45 18.39
CA MET A 21 -6.36 8.25 18.82
C MET A 21 -5.96 7.77 20.23
N THR A 22 -4.67 7.79 20.60
CA THR A 22 -4.20 7.17 21.85
C THR A 22 -4.09 8.13 23.03
N GLU A 23 -3.68 9.38 22.81
CA GLU A 23 -3.45 10.34 23.90
C GLU A 23 -4.62 11.28 24.11
N LYS A 24 -5.35 11.61 23.03
CA LYS A 24 -6.52 12.49 23.08
C LYS A 24 -7.84 11.74 23.00
N GLU A 25 -7.79 10.42 22.83
CA GLU A 25 -8.96 9.54 22.73
C GLU A 25 -9.96 9.96 21.64
N PHE A 26 -9.48 10.62 20.58
CA PHE A 26 -10.33 11.04 19.48
C PHE A 26 -10.89 9.83 18.73
N ILE A 27 -12.17 9.92 18.35
CA ILE A 27 -12.85 8.84 17.64
C ILE A 27 -13.05 9.25 16.20
N TRP A 28 -12.29 8.64 15.28
CA TRP A 28 -12.53 8.88 13.86
C TRP A 28 -13.78 8.14 13.38
N LYS A 29 -14.89 8.86 13.18
CA LYS A 29 -16.18 8.26 12.82
C LYS A 29 -16.24 7.97 11.31
N THR A 30 -16.66 6.75 10.98
CA THR A 30 -16.84 6.31 9.57
C THR A 30 -18.28 6.39 9.11
N LYS A 31 -19.24 6.41 10.04
CA LYS A 31 -20.69 6.49 9.83
C LYS A 31 -21.27 7.45 10.87
N ASN A 32 -22.30 8.20 10.51
CA ASN A 32 -23.08 8.98 11.47
C ASN A 32 -24.13 8.10 12.16
N GLU A 33 -24.88 8.68 13.10
CA GLU A 33 -25.95 7.98 13.84
C GLU A 33 -27.06 7.45 12.94
N ALA A 34 -27.29 8.09 11.78
CA ALA A 34 -28.23 7.64 10.75
C ALA A 34 -27.66 6.56 9.81
N GLY A 35 -26.42 6.10 10.01
CA GLY A 35 -25.76 5.09 9.19
C GLY A 35 -25.13 5.59 7.88
N ASN A 36 -25.18 6.90 7.59
CA ASN A 36 -24.58 7.51 6.43
C ASN A 36 -23.05 7.53 6.54
N ILE A 37 -22.38 7.23 5.43
CA ILE A 37 -20.92 7.22 5.34
C ILE A 37 -20.36 8.64 5.48
N LEU A 38 -19.50 8.84 6.48
CA LEU A 38 -18.81 10.10 6.72
C LEU A 38 -17.53 10.21 5.87
N LYS A 39 -17.15 11.45 5.59
CA LYS A 39 -15.87 11.82 4.97
C LYS A 39 -14.89 12.28 6.04
N TYR A 40 -13.61 12.34 5.72
CA TYR A 40 -12.59 12.85 6.65
C TYR A 40 -12.86 14.30 7.06
N ASN A 41 -13.47 15.10 6.17
CA ASN A 41 -13.78 16.51 6.37
C ASN A 41 -15.22 16.78 6.86
N SER A 42 -15.96 15.76 7.32
CA SER A 42 -17.24 16.00 7.97
C SER A 42 -17.03 16.76 9.28
N ALA A 43 -18.01 17.57 9.71
CA ALA A 43 -17.91 18.39 10.92
C ALA A 43 -17.38 17.59 12.12
N GLU A 44 -17.98 16.43 12.38
CA GLU A 44 -17.60 15.50 13.45
C GLU A 44 -16.12 15.05 13.43
N ASN A 45 -15.53 14.91 12.24
CA ASN A 45 -14.14 14.43 12.08
C ASN A 45 -13.14 15.58 11.89
N LYS A 46 -13.64 16.75 11.51
CA LYS A 46 -12.83 17.93 11.23
C LYS A 46 -12.36 18.56 12.53
N GLU A 47 -13.30 18.83 13.43
CA GLU A 47 -13.05 19.57 14.68
C GLU A 47 -12.14 18.81 15.63
N GLU A 48 -12.29 17.49 15.74
CA GLU A 48 -11.51 16.69 16.70
C GLU A 48 -10.19 16.17 16.10
N MET A 49 -10.25 15.53 14.93
CA MET A 49 -9.10 14.76 14.42
C MET A 49 -8.34 15.48 13.30
N SER A 50 -9.04 16.00 12.28
CA SER A 50 -8.36 16.51 11.09
C SER A 50 -7.61 17.81 11.36
N ASP A 51 -8.22 18.73 12.13
CA ASP A 51 -7.58 20.00 12.47
C ASP A 51 -6.40 19.77 13.44
N PHE A 52 -6.52 18.83 14.39
CA PHE A 52 -5.39 18.41 15.23
C PHE A 52 -4.21 17.86 14.42
N ILE A 53 -4.45 16.99 13.44
CA ILE A 53 -3.37 16.45 12.59
C ILE A 53 -2.73 17.58 11.78
N ILE A 54 -3.51 18.54 11.28
CA ILE A 54 -2.98 19.70 10.56
C ILE A 54 -2.06 20.51 11.46
N GLU A 55 -2.48 20.83 12.69
CA GLU A 55 -1.66 21.56 13.65
C GLU A 55 -0.39 20.81 14.04
N PHE A 56 -0.51 19.50 14.31
CA PHE A 56 0.63 18.63 14.61
C PHE A 56 1.68 18.65 13.51
N VAL A 57 1.24 18.52 12.25
CA VAL A 57 2.13 18.49 11.08
C VAL A 57 2.73 19.86 10.82
N LYS A 58 1.95 20.95 10.96
CA LYS A 58 2.45 22.33 10.84
C LYS A 58 3.51 22.65 11.90
N GLY A 59 3.42 22.07 13.09
CA GLY A 59 4.45 22.21 14.13
C GLY A 59 5.80 21.61 13.74
N GLN A 60 5.82 20.55 12.94
CA GLN A 60 7.06 19.88 12.48
C GLN A 60 7.54 20.38 11.11
N TYR A 61 6.60 20.76 10.24
CA TYR A 61 6.83 21.16 8.85
C TYR A 61 5.98 22.39 8.53
N PRO A 62 6.40 23.59 8.96
CA PRO A 62 5.61 24.82 8.78
C PRO A 62 5.50 25.25 7.32
N ASP A 63 6.47 24.89 6.48
CA ASP A 63 6.55 25.30 5.07
C ASP A 63 5.69 24.44 4.12
N GLU A 64 5.06 23.38 4.63
CA GLU A 64 4.32 22.44 3.80
C GLU A 64 2.92 22.97 3.43
N VAL A 65 2.52 22.68 2.20
CA VAL A 65 1.25 23.17 1.66
C VAL A 65 0.09 22.42 2.31
N GLU A 66 -0.84 23.14 2.92
CA GLU A 66 -1.98 22.56 3.64
C GLU A 66 -2.81 21.56 2.80
N GLY A 67 -2.89 21.78 1.48
CA GLY A 67 -3.54 20.84 0.56
C GLY A 67 -2.90 19.44 0.57
N VAL A 68 -1.58 19.35 0.69
CA VAL A 68 -0.83 18.08 0.75
C VAL A 68 -1.09 17.37 2.07
N VAL A 69 -1.16 18.13 3.17
CA VAL A 69 -1.53 17.60 4.50
C VAL A 69 -2.94 17.00 4.46
N ARG A 70 -3.90 17.73 3.90
CA ARG A 70 -5.30 17.28 3.75
C ARG A 70 -5.43 16.03 2.89
N GLU A 71 -4.64 15.92 1.82
CA GLU A 71 -4.60 14.72 0.99
C GLU A 71 -4.06 13.51 1.77
N GLY A 72 -2.99 13.69 2.55
CA GLY A 72 -2.47 12.64 3.43
C GLY A 72 -3.46 12.21 4.53
N ILE A 73 -4.20 13.17 5.12
CA ILE A 73 -5.28 12.87 6.07
C ILE A 73 -6.37 12.03 5.39
N LYS A 74 -6.79 12.41 4.17
CA LYS A 74 -7.76 11.63 3.39
C LYS A 74 -7.29 10.19 3.17
N THR A 75 -6.03 9.98 2.78
CA THR A 75 -5.49 8.63 2.58
C THR A 75 -5.47 7.80 3.88
N ASN A 76 -5.13 8.44 5.00
CA ASN A 76 -5.18 7.78 6.31
C ASN A 76 -6.61 7.42 6.71
N PHE A 77 -7.59 8.30 6.45
CA PHE A 77 -9.00 8.03 6.71
C PHE A 77 -9.53 6.85 5.89
N GLU A 78 -9.22 6.82 4.60
CA GLU A 78 -9.64 5.73 3.71
C GLU A 78 -9.04 4.39 4.17
N SER A 79 -7.77 4.41 4.60
CA SER A 79 -7.10 3.24 5.17
C SER A 79 -7.76 2.77 6.47
N PHE A 80 -8.07 3.70 7.38
CA PHE A 80 -8.78 3.43 8.62
C PHE A 80 -10.18 2.84 8.37
N LYS A 81 -10.96 3.47 7.48
CA LYS A 81 -12.28 3.01 7.08
C LYS A 81 -12.24 1.60 6.47
N ALA A 82 -11.26 1.32 5.61
CA ALA A 82 -11.09 0.00 5.03
C ALA A 82 -10.74 -1.06 6.09
N LYS A 83 -9.95 -0.70 7.10
CA LYS A 83 -9.64 -1.57 8.24
C LYS A 83 -10.91 -1.89 9.04
N LYS A 84 -11.66 -0.86 9.45
CA LYS A 84 -12.91 -1.04 10.19
C LYS A 84 -13.93 -1.89 9.42
N ARG A 85 -14.04 -1.70 8.11
CA ARG A 85 -14.90 -2.55 7.26
C ARG A 85 -14.45 -4.02 7.26
N ARG A 86 -13.14 -4.30 7.26
CA ARG A 86 -12.62 -5.68 7.33
C ARG A 86 -12.90 -6.31 8.68
N GLU A 87 -12.80 -5.54 9.76
CA GLU A 87 -13.16 -5.97 11.12
C GLU A 87 -14.67 -6.26 11.20
N GLU A 88 -15.53 -5.35 10.73
CA GLU A 88 -16.99 -5.53 10.66
C GLU A 88 -17.42 -6.76 9.83
N THR A 89 -16.66 -7.10 8.79
CA THR A 89 -16.96 -8.25 7.90
C THR A 89 -16.27 -9.55 8.31
N GLY A 90 -15.45 -9.55 9.37
CA GLY A 90 -14.69 -10.72 9.80
C GLY A 90 -13.56 -11.15 8.84
N LYS A 91 -13.23 -10.37 7.81
CA LYS A 91 -12.23 -10.71 6.78
C LYS A 91 -10.80 -10.32 7.15
N GLN A 92 -10.55 -10.01 8.41
CA GLN A 92 -9.25 -9.49 8.87
C GLN A 92 -8.15 -10.56 8.78
N GLU A 93 -8.44 -11.81 9.12
CA GLU A 93 -7.46 -12.91 9.05
C GLU A 93 -7.06 -13.24 7.61
N GLU A 94 -8.03 -13.31 6.71
CA GLU A 94 -7.78 -13.55 5.28
C GLU A 94 -6.88 -12.45 4.69
N HIS A 95 -7.14 -11.19 5.05
CA HIS A 95 -6.29 -10.07 4.69
C HIS A 95 -4.87 -10.21 5.25
N ASN A 96 -4.72 -10.62 6.53
CA ASN A 96 -3.41 -10.83 7.13
C ASN A 96 -2.62 -11.95 6.43
N LYS A 97 -3.27 -13.06 6.08
CA LYS A 97 -2.67 -14.14 5.29
C LYS A 97 -2.19 -13.63 3.93
N LYS A 98 -3.03 -12.87 3.21
CA LYS A 98 -2.67 -12.23 1.92
C LYS A 98 -1.48 -11.28 2.05
N MET A 99 -1.45 -10.46 3.10
CA MET A 99 -0.34 -9.52 3.36
C MET A 99 0.96 -10.25 3.75
N ALA A 100 0.87 -11.37 4.47
CA ALA A 100 2.02 -12.21 4.77
C ALA A 100 2.65 -12.79 3.49
N VAL A 101 1.83 -13.31 2.57
CA VAL A 101 2.31 -13.80 1.27
C VAL A 101 2.92 -12.67 0.44
N TYR A 102 2.23 -11.53 0.33
CA TYR A 102 2.74 -10.37 -0.40
C TYR A 102 4.09 -9.87 0.15
N SER A 103 4.24 -9.78 1.48
CA SER A 103 5.49 -9.34 2.10
C SER A 103 6.65 -10.31 1.83
N ARG A 104 6.40 -11.62 1.84
CA ARG A 104 7.37 -12.65 1.46
C ARG A 104 7.82 -12.49 0.01
N LEU A 105 6.88 -12.34 -0.93
CA LEU A 105 7.17 -12.14 -2.35
C LEU A 105 7.96 -10.84 -2.59
N LYS A 106 7.55 -9.74 -1.94
CA LYS A 106 8.24 -8.45 -2.00
C LYS A 106 9.68 -8.56 -1.49
N ARG A 107 9.92 -9.27 -0.38
CA ARG A 107 11.27 -9.53 0.13
C ARG A 107 12.11 -10.32 -0.86
N LYS A 108 11.55 -11.38 -1.46
CA LYS A 108 12.24 -12.18 -2.49
C LYS A 108 12.61 -11.36 -3.71
N LEU A 109 11.68 -10.54 -4.20
CA LEU A 109 11.92 -9.63 -5.32
C LEU A 109 13.06 -8.65 -5.01
N ASN A 110 13.03 -8.03 -3.82
CA ASN A 110 14.07 -7.10 -3.40
C ASN A 110 15.45 -7.79 -3.30
N ASN A 111 15.50 -9.01 -2.74
CA ASN A 111 16.74 -9.79 -2.66
C ASN A 111 17.29 -10.12 -4.05
N ARG A 112 16.42 -10.53 -5.00
CA ARG A 112 16.82 -10.80 -6.38
C ARG A 112 17.31 -9.52 -7.09
N LYS A 113 16.62 -8.39 -6.92
CA LYS A 113 17.06 -7.08 -7.46
C LYS A 113 18.42 -6.67 -6.90
N LYS A 114 18.64 -6.88 -5.60
CA LYS A 114 19.94 -6.61 -4.94
C LYS A 114 21.05 -7.50 -5.50
N ALA A 115 20.83 -8.82 -5.55
CA ALA A 115 21.80 -9.78 -6.09
C ALA A 115 22.15 -9.50 -7.55
N LEU A 116 21.16 -9.07 -8.36
CA LEU A 116 21.39 -8.72 -9.76
C LEU A 116 22.25 -7.46 -9.91
N LYS A 117 22.04 -6.44 -9.08
CA LYS A 117 22.89 -5.23 -9.05
C LYS A 117 24.33 -5.57 -8.71
N GLU A 118 24.54 -6.43 -7.71
CA GLU A 118 25.85 -6.87 -7.22
C GLU A 118 26.60 -7.77 -8.22
N LYS A 119 25.90 -8.40 -9.18
CA LYS A 119 26.52 -9.31 -10.16
C LYS A 119 27.41 -8.55 -11.14
N SER A 120 28.73 -8.76 -11.08
CA SER A 120 29.71 -8.13 -11.98
C SER A 120 29.66 -8.62 -13.43
N SER A 121 29.12 -9.83 -13.65
CA SER A 121 29.13 -10.51 -14.95
C SER A 121 28.19 -9.91 -16.01
N MET A 122 27.31 -8.97 -15.67
CA MET A 122 26.31 -8.41 -16.60
C MET A 122 26.52 -6.88 -16.74
N PRO A 123 26.40 -6.30 -17.95
CA PRO A 123 26.46 -4.85 -18.13
C PRO A 123 25.26 -4.14 -17.47
N GLU A 124 25.51 -2.95 -16.94
CA GLU A 124 24.54 -2.24 -16.08
C GLU A 124 23.20 -1.96 -16.76
N LYS A 125 23.23 -1.56 -18.04
CA LYS A 125 22.00 -1.33 -18.84
C LYS A 125 21.10 -2.56 -18.91
N GLN A 126 21.67 -3.76 -19.05
CA GLN A 126 20.89 -5.00 -19.10
C GLN A 126 20.30 -5.34 -17.73
N LYS A 127 21.05 -5.07 -16.64
CA LYS A 127 20.53 -5.26 -15.28
C LYS A 127 19.31 -4.38 -15.04
N GLU A 128 19.36 -3.11 -15.45
CA GLU A 128 18.23 -2.19 -15.31
C GLU A 128 16.98 -2.68 -16.04
N THR A 129 17.12 -3.14 -17.29
CA THR A 129 16.01 -3.71 -18.07
C THR A 129 15.39 -4.92 -17.36
N VAL A 130 16.22 -5.82 -16.83
CA VAL A 130 15.74 -6.99 -16.08
C VAL A 130 15.08 -6.57 -14.76
N ILE A 131 15.65 -5.61 -14.03
CA ILE A 131 15.08 -5.09 -12.78
C ILE A 131 13.71 -4.44 -13.00
N GLN A 132 13.54 -3.76 -14.14
CA GLN A 132 12.28 -3.13 -14.53
C GLN A 132 11.20 -4.17 -14.86
N SER A 133 11.56 -5.25 -15.55
CA SER A 133 10.61 -6.34 -15.88
C SER A 133 10.28 -7.25 -14.70
N MET A 134 11.05 -7.20 -13.61
CA MET A 134 10.77 -7.95 -12.38
C MET A 134 9.63 -7.32 -11.57
N GLU A 135 8.45 -7.94 -11.68
CA GLU A 135 7.24 -7.55 -10.94
C GLU A 135 6.67 -8.71 -10.12
N ILE A 136 6.03 -8.37 -8.99
CA ILE A 136 5.45 -9.37 -8.07
C ILE A 136 4.39 -10.23 -8.76
N GLN A 137 3.63 -9.65 -9.70
CA GLN A 137 2.55 -10.34 -10.41
C GLN A 137 3.01 -11.49 -11.31
N TYR A 138 4.29 -11.48 -11.72
CA TYR A 138 4.90 -12.54 -12.52
C TYR A 138 5.77 -13.48 -11.70
N MET A 139 5.84 -13.29 -10.37
CA MET A 139 6.49 -14.24 -9.49
C MET A 139 5.58 -15.44 -9.29
N SER A 140 6.16 -16.65 -9.42
CA SER A 140 5.45 -17.90 -9.12
C SER A 140 4.83 -17.79 -7.72
N SER A 141 3.53 -18.06 -7.64
CA SER A 141 2.82 -18.19 -6.37
C SER A 141 3.35 -19.43 -5.67
N GLU A 142 4.30 -19.25 -4.76
CA GLU A 142 4.67 -20.31 -3.85
C GLU A 142 3.43 -20.72 -3.05
N GLN A 143 3.11 -22.01 -3.11
CA GLN A 143 2.08 -22.65 -2.33
C GLN A 143 2.18 -22.20 -0.87
N THR A 144 1.12 -21.56 -0.38
CA THR A 144 0.70 -21.79 0.99
C THR A 144 -0.32 -22.90 0.91
N ASP A 145 -0.05 -24.04 1.56
CA ASP A 145 -1.04 -25.07 1.88
C ASP A 145 -2.18 -24.45 2.70
N SER A 146 -3.05 -23.67 2.05
CA SER A 146 -4.38 -23.42 2.53
C SER A 146 -5.22 -24.57 2.00
N GLU A 147 -5.72 -25.39 2.92
CA GLU A 147 -6.44 -26.65 2.76
C GLU A 147 -7.78 -26.56 1.97
N ASP A 148 -7.95 -25.59 1.07
CA ASP A 148 -9.16 -25.44 0.26
C ASP A 148 -8.90 -25.75 -1.23
N GLU A 149 -9.33 -26.96 -1.59
CA GLU A 149 -9.79 -27.46 -2.88
C GLU A 149 -9.29 -26.75 -4.17
N GLY A 150 -8.35 -27.42 -4.84
CA GLY A 150 -8.71 -28.04 -6.12
C GLY A 150 -8.71 -27.21 -7.41
N SER A 151 -8.16 -25.99 -7.45
CA SER A 151 -7.92 -25.34 -8.75
C SER A 151 -6.56 -24.63 -8.86
N PHE A 152 -5.76 -25.13 -9.78
CA PHE A 152 -4.43 -24.61 -10.12
C PHE A 152 -4.60 -23.40 -11.04
N ILE A 153 -4.66 -22.18 -10.49
CA ILE A 153 -4.65 -20.96 -11.33
C ILE A 153 -3.20 -20.63 -11.70
N VAL A 154 -2.65 -21.35 -12.69
CA VAL A 154 -1.40 -20.93 -13.35
C VAL A 154 -1.71 -19.73 -14.21
N ARG A 155 -1.25 -18.53 -13.81
CA ARG A 155 -1.22 -17.41 -14.75
C ARG A 155 -0.16 -17.72 -15.81
N PRO A 156 -0.52 -17.81 -17.10
CA PRO A 156 0.45 -18.08 -18.14
C PRO A 156 1.49 -16.97 -18.12
N LEU A 157 2.77 -17.35 -18.09
CA LEU A 157 3.87 -16.40 -18.17
C LEU A 157 3.79 -15.70 -19.54
N PRO A 158 4.12 -14.40 -19.66
CA PRO A 158 3.95 -13.66 -20.90
C PRO A 158 4.63 -14.32 -22.11
N TRP A 159 5.80 -14.92 -21.91
CA TRP A 159 6.56 -15.64 -22.94
C TRP A 159 6.05 -17.06 -23.25
N ARG A 160 5.06 -17.55 -22.49
CA ARG A 160 4.35 -18.82 -22.74
C ARG A 160 3.01 -18.63 -23.47
N ASN A 161 2.58 -17.39 -23.71
CA ASN A 161 1.43 -17.15 -24.58
C ASN A 161 1.82 -17.55 -26.01
N ALA A 162 1.11 -18.53 -26.57
CA ALA A 162 1.36 -19.10 -27.90
C ALA A 162 1.41 -18.04 -29.02
N VAL A 163 0.82 -16.87 -28.80
CA VAL A 163 0.84 -15.71 -29.72
C VAL A 163 2.24 -15.14 -29.94
N ILE A 164 3.19 -15.32 -29.00
CA ILE A 164 4.57 -14.85 -29.16
C ILE A 164 5.47 -15.96 -29.75
N ALA A 165 5.05 -17.23 -29.68
CA ALA A 165 5.83 -18.37 -30.15
C ALA A 165 5.82 -18.55 -31.68
N THR A 166 5.01 -17.79 -32.42
CA THR A 166 4.94 -17.80 -33.88
C THR A 166 5.75 -16.67 -34.53
N CYS A 167 6.82 -16.18 -33.89
CA CYS A 167 7.87 -15.50 -34.65
C CYS A 167 8.57 -16.57 -35.50
N ASP A 168 8.01 -16.77 -36.70
CA ASP A 168 8.58 -17.56 -37.77
C ASP A 168 10.03 -17.10 -38.00
N CYS A 169 10.95 -18.03 -37.79
CA CYS A 169 12.28 -17.95 -38.35
C CYS A 169 12.13 -18.06 -39.88
N TYR A 170 12.21 -16.92 -40.58
CA TYR A 170 12.61 -16.84 -41.98
C TYR A 170 13.99 -16.21 -42.06
#